data_AF-A0A7Z0HTC2-F1
#
_entry.id   AF-A0A7Z0HTC2-F1
#
_cell.length_a   1.000
_cell.length_b   1.000
_cell.length_c   1.000
_cell.angle_alpha   90.00
_cell.angle_beta   90.00
_cell.angle_gamma   90.00
#
_symmetry.space_group_name_H-M   'P 1'
#
loop_
_entity.id
_entity.type
_entity.pdbx_description
1 polymer ?
#
loop_
_entity_poly.entity_id
_entity_poly.type
_entity_poly.pdbx_seq_one_letter_code
_entity_poly.pdbx_strand_id
1 'polypeptide(L)'
;MTFENFSSDEKSYLWLPVDEGCSVIQKMHDVLYQSPLFSPFLRPEFPYTPHITVGQIHNQQAMLSTLKVLNSKQLQIHAEIDTVSIEHILDNDDSDEFFQITLFRPKK
;
A
#
# COMPACT_ATOMS: atom_id res chain seq x y z
N MET A 1 5.14 4.72 10.58
CA MET A 1 4.90 5.30 9.25
C MET A 1 3.73 6.24 9.32
N THR A 2 3.69 7.22 8.42
CA THR A 2 2.63 8.23 8.38
C THR A 2 1.95 8.28 7.02
N PHE A 3 0.70 8.73 7.02
CA PHE A 3 -0.10 9.03 5.85
C PHE A 3 -0.87 10.33 6.11
N GLU A 4 -0.76 11.30 5.20
CA GLU A 4 -1.25 12.66 5.38
C GLU A 4 -2.23 13.09 4.28
N ASN A 5 -1.95 12.71 3.03
CA ASN A 5 -2.72 13.14 1.87
C ASN A 5 -3.18 11.96 1.04
N PHE A 6 -4.40 12.01 0.53
CA PHE A 6 -4.95 11.05 -0.43
C PHE A 6 -4.53 11.43 -1.85
N SER A 7 -4.39 10.40 -2.70
CA SER A 7 -4.08 10.52 -4.14
C SER A 7 -4.99 9.60 -4.96
N SER A 8 -5.08 9.87 -6.27
CA SER A 8 -5.83 9.04 -7.23
C SER A 8 -5.12 8.92 -8.57
N ASP A 9 -5.60 7.99 -9.42
CA ASP A 9 -5.16 7.84 -10.82
C ASP A 9 -6.35 7.91 -11.80
N GLU A 10 -5.99 7.85 -13.09
CA GLU A 10 -6.89 7.74 -14.22
C GLU A 10 -7.75 6.45 -14.17
N LYS A 11 -7.30 5.43 -13.42
CA LYS A 11 -7.98 4.12 -13.29
C LYS A 11 -8.99 4.09 -12.16
N SER A 12 -9.36 5.27 -11.63
CA SER A 12 -10.40 5.45 -10.63
C SER A 12 -10.04 4.94 -9.24
N TYR A 13 -8.78 4.64 -8.93
CA TYR A 13 -8.38 4.27 -7.59
C TYR A 13 -8.13 5.49 -6.72
N LEU A 14 -8.50 5.38 -5.45
CA LEU A 14 -8.20 6.32 -4.38
C LEU A 14 -7.31 5.61 -3.36
N TRP A 15 -6.19 6.21 -2.98
CA TRP A 15 -5.26 5.60 -2.04
C TRP A 15 -4.58 6.61 -1.11
N LEU A 16 -4.00 6.07 -0.05
CA LEU A 16 -3.12 6.75 0.90
C LEU A 16 -1.66 6.36 0.60
N PRO A 17 -0.86 7.20 -0.06
CA PRO A 17 0.57 6.99 -0.20
C PRO A 17 1.25 7.07 1.19
N VAL A 18 2.31 6.29 1.37
CA VAL A 18 3.14 6.38 2.58
C VAL A 18 4.00 7.63 2.50
N ASP A 19 3.81 8.58 3.42
CA ASP A 19 4.61 9.79 3.52
C ASP A 19 5.94 9.48 4.24
N GLU A 20 5.91 9.31 5.58
CA GLU A 20 7.08 8.87 6.34
C GLU A 20 7.14 7.34 6.45
N GLY A 21 8.31 6.77 6.11
CA GLY A 21 8.56 5.32 6.18
C GLY A 21 8.51 4.61 4.83
N CYS A 22 8.22 5.33 3.74
CA CYS A 22 8.19 4.78 2.36
C CYS A 22 9.46 3.99 2.01
N SER A 23 10.64 4.57 2.31
CA SER A 23 11.94 3.93 2.02
C SER A 23 12.17 2.62 2.77
N VAL A 24 11.54 2.42 3.93
CA VAL A 24 11.64 1.16 4.69
C VAL A 24 10.87 0.06 3.96
N ILE A 25 9.65 0.35 3.51
CA ILE A 25 8.82 -0.61 2.77
C ILE A 25 9.43 -0.90 1.40
N GLN A 26 9.97 0.10 0.71
CA GLN A 26 10.68 -0.09 -0.55
C GLN A 26 11.89 -1.02 -0.38
N LYS A 27 12.66 -0.88 0.70
CA LYS A 27 13.75 -1.83 1.01
C LYS A 27 13.24 -3.25 1.26
N MET A 28 12.11 -3.40 1.97
CA MET A 28 11.50 -4.73 2.18
C MET A 28 11.09 -5.36 0.85
N HIS A 29 10.46 -4.58 -0.04
CA HIS A 29 10.14 -4.98 -1.41
C HIS A 29 11.38 -5.42 -2.17
N ASP A 30 12.44 -4.61 -2.19
CA ASP A 30 13.66 -4.91 -2.95
C ASP A 30 14.36 -6.17 -2.43
N VAL A 31 14.41 -6.37 -1.10
CA VAL A 31 14.94 -7.58 -0.49
C VAL A 31 14.09 -8.81 -0.84
N LEU A 32 12.76 -8.69 -0.85
CA LEU A 32 11.87 -9.78 -1.24
C LEU A 32 12.18 -10.25 -2.67
N TYR A 33 12.37 -9.32 -3.60
CA TYR A 33 12.65 -9.61 -5.00
C TYR A 33 14.11 -9.99 -5.32
N GLN A 34 15.02 -9.95 -4.33
CA GLN A 34 16.35 -10.59 -4.45
C GLN A 34 16.26 -12.12 -4.35
N SER A 35 15.18 -12.66 -3.79
CA SER A 35 14.94 -14.10 -3.72
C SER A 35 14.69 -14.69 -5.11
N PRO A 36 15.30 -15.84 -5.48
CA PRO A 36 14.97 -16.55 -6.72
C PRO A 36 13.51 -16.96 -6.86
N LEU A 37 12.77 -17.06 -5.74
CA LEU A 37 11.34 -17.36 -5.75
C LEU A 37 10.51 -16.19 -6.28
N PHE A 38 10.89 -14.95 -5.93
CA PHE A 38 10.10 -13.76 -6.27
C PHE A 38 10.67 -12.98 -7.45
N SER A 39 11.98 -13.06 -7.69
CA SER A 39 12.65 -12.30 -8.76
C SER A 39 12.03 -12.44 -10.16
N PRO A 40 11.46 -13.60 -10.59
CA PRO A 40 10.81 -13.69 -11.90
C PRO A 40 9.52 -12.85 -12.02
N PHE A 41 8.93 -12.44 -10.89
CA PHE A 41 7.69 -11.67 -10.84
C PHE A 41 7.93 -10.16 -10.68
N LEU A 42 9.19 -9.72 -10.52
CA LEU A 42 9.51 -8.31 -10.45
C LEU A 42 9.17 -7.62 -11.79
N ARG A 43 8.47 -6.49 -11.70
CA ARG A 43 8.10 -5.66 -12.86
C ARG A 43 8.89 -4.34 -12.82
N PRO A 44 10.16 -4.33 -13.28
CA PRO A 44 11.04 -3.16 -13.15
C PRO A 44 10.57 -1.94 -13.97
N GLU A 45 9.68 -2.14 -14.94
CA GLU A 45 9.06 -1.05 -15.70
C GLU A 45 8.06 -0.22 -14.89
N PHE A 46 7.61 -0.72 -13.73
CA PHE A 46 6.70 -0.01 -12.84
C PHE A 46 7.39 0.32 -11.50
N PRO A 47 7.57 1.61 -11.16
CA PRO A 47 8.12 1.96 -9.87
C PRO A 47 7.18 1.52 -8.74
N TYR A 48 7.74 0.89 -7.72
CA TYR A 48 6.97 0.50 -6.54
C TYR A 48 6.76 1.70 -5.60
N THR A 49 5.52 2.17 -5.55
CA THR A 49 5.07 3.21 -4.63
C THR A 49 4.15 2.60 -3.57
N PRO A 50 4.62 2.42 -2.32
CA PRO A 50 3.81 1.82 -1.27
C PRO A 50 2.62 2.74 -0.91
N HIS A 51 1.43 2.16 -0.86
CA HIS A 51 0.19 2.85 -0.56
C HIS A 51 -0.84 1.89 0.04
N ILE A 52 -1.89 2.46 0.63
CA ILE A 52 -3.11 1.73 1.03
C ILE A 52 -4.23 2.14 0.10
N THR A 53 -4.78 1.20 -0.68
CA THR A 53 -6.00 1.45 -1.46
C THR A 53 -7.17 1.65 -0.51
N VAL A 54 -7.90 2.76 -0.68
CA VAL A 54 -9.04 3.14 0.16
C VAL A 54 -10.36 2.85 -0.56
N GLY A 55 -10.37 2.91 -1.88
CA GLY A 55 -11.54 2.56 -2.68
C GLY A 55 -11.38 2.90 -4.15
N GLN A 56 -12.46 2.72 -4.89
CA GLN A 56 -12.54 3.03 -6.31
C GLN A 56 -13.74 3.94 -6.60
N ILE A 57 -13.54 5.03 -7.33
CA ILE A 57 -14.59 6.00 -7.70
C ILE A 57 -14.53 6.24 -9.22
N HIS A 58 -15.38 5.54 -9.97
CA HIS A 58 -15.39 5.55 -11.44
C HIS A 58 -15.76 6.90 -12.08
N ASN A 59 -16.39 7.81 -11.32
CA ASN A 59 -16.73 9.13 -11.81
C ASN A 59 -15.61 10.12 -11.46
N GLN A 60 -14.89 10.61 -12.48
CA GLN A 60 -13.74 11.50 -12.30
C GLN A 60 -14.08 12.79 -11.54
N GLN A 61 -15.24 13.40 -11.81
CA GLN A 61 -15.66 14.60 -11.11
C GLN A 61 -15.93 14.34 -9.62
N ALA A 62 -16.54 13.19 -9.31
CA ALA A 62 -16.74 12.73 -7.93
C ALA A 62 -15.41 12.36 -7.24
N MET A 63 -14.45 11.79 -7.98
CA MET A 63 -13.11 11.52 -7.45
C MET A 63 -12.40 12.81 -7.03
N LEU A 64 -12.37 13.81 -7.92
CA LEU A 64 -11.72 15.09 -7.64
C LEU A 64 -12.37 15.85 -6.47
N SER A 65 -13.70 15.83 -6.38
CA SER A 65 -14.40 16.44 -5.25
C SER A 65 -14.14 15.69 -3.94
N THR A 66 -14.10 14.36 -3.98
CA THR A 66 -13.80 13.51 -2.82
C THR A 66 -12.37 13.74 -2.34
N LEU A 67 -11.38 13.75 -3.23
CA LEU A 67 -9.99 14.06 -2.91
C LEU A 67 -9.85 15.42 -2.22
N LYS A 68 -10.52 16.46 -2.76
CA LYS A 68 -10.50 17.80 -2.17
C LYS A 68 -11.06 17.80 -0.74
N VAL A 69 -12.18 17.10 -0.52
CA VAL A 69 -12.79 16.99 0.81
C VAL A 69 -11.87 16.24 1.77
N LEU A 70 -11.32 15.09 1.36
CA LEU A 70 -10.44 14.29 2.20
C LEU A 70 -9.16 15.04 2.58
N ASN A 71 -8.48 15.65 1.61
CA ASN A 71 -7.25 16.40 1.87
C ASN A 71 -7.49 17.68 2.67
N SER A 72 -8.70 18.27 2.61
CA SER A 72 -9.05 19.42 3.47
C SER A 72 -9.14 19.07 4.96
N LYS A 73 -9.31 17.78 5.30
CA LYS A 73 -9.39 17.33 6.70
C LYS A 73 -8.03 17.29 7.40
N GLN A 74 -6.92 17.35 6.66
CA GLN A 74 -5.56 17.33 7.21
C GLN A 74 -5.37 16.16 8.19
N LEU A 75 -5.81 14.96 7.78
CA LEU A 75 -5.68 13.77 8.61
C LEU A 75 -4.19 13.44 8.76
N GLN A 76 -3.79 13.01 9.96
CA GLN A 76 -2.48 12.42 10.21
C GLN A 76 -2.69 11.02 10.73
N ILE A 77 -2.46 10.04 9.87
CA ILE A 77 -2.64 8.62 10.21
C ILE A 77 -1.27 8.05 10.52
N HIS A 78 -1.13 7.49 11.71
CA HIS A 78 0.08 6.78 12.13
C HIS A 78 -0.18 5.29 12.11
N ALA A 79 0.75 4.53 11.53
CA ALA A 79 0.72 3.08 11.55
C ALA A 79 2.09 2.48 11.85
N GLU A 80 2.07 1.25 12.35
CA GLU A 80 3.23 0.38 12.52
C GLU A 80 2.97 -0.91 11.73
N ILE A 81 4.01 -1.47 11.09
CA ILE A 81 3.91 -2.80 10.49
C ILE A 81 4.34 -3.81 11.56
N ASP A 82 3.37 -4.57 12.03
CA ASP A 82 3.60 -5.64 13.01
C ASP A 82 3.78 -7.00 12.36
N THR A 83 3.22 -7.19 11.18
CA THR A 83 3.19 -8.48 10.50
C THR A 83 3.35 -8.35 8.99
N VAL A 84 3.86 -9.40 8.37
CA VAL A 84 3.85 -9.58 6.91
C VAL A 84 3.23 -10.93 6.61
N SER A 85 2.28 -10.95 5.66
CA SER A 85 1.52 -12.12 5.24
C SER A 85 1.90 -12.56 3.83
N ILE A 86 1.57 -13.81 3.50
CA ILE A 86 1.49 -14.31 2.13
C ILE A 86 0.06 -14.80 1.93
N GLU A 87 -0.55 -14.33 0.85
CA GLU A 87 -1.97 -14.51 0.56
C GLU A 87 -2.14 -15.07 -0.86
N HIS A 88 -3.18 -15.88 -1.05
CA HIS A 88 -3.70 -16.21 -2.37
C HIS A 88 -4.82 -15.23 -2.72
N ILE A 89 -4.73 -14.61 -3.90
CA ILE A 89 -5.86 -13.90 -4.47
C ILE A 89 -6.78 -14.92 -5.12
N LEU A 90 -8.02 -14.97 -4.65
CA LEU A 90 -9.07 -15.87 -5.14
C LEU A 90 -9.74 -15.30 -6.39
N ASP A 91 -10.50 -16.13 -7.11
CA ASP A 91 -11.19 -15.74 -8.35
C ASP A 91 -12.19 -14.58 -8.18
N ASN A 92 -12.63 -14.32 -6.95
CA ASN A 92 -13.55 -13.24 -6.60
C ASN A 92 -12.86 -11.99 -6.02
N ASP A 93 -11.53 -11.88 -6.19
CA ASP A 93 -10.67 -10.82 -5.64
C ASP A 93 -10.55 -10.79 -4.11
N ASP A 94 -11.12 -11.76 -3.40
CA ASP A 94 -10.84 -11.94 -1.97
C ASP A 94 -9.44 -12.51 -1.78
N SER A 95 -8.91 -12.33 -0.56
CA SER A 95 -7.59 -12.83 -0.18
C SER A 95 -7.72 -13.94 0.87
N ASP A 96 -7.02 -15.05 0.66
CA ASP A 96 -6.87 -16.15 1.61
C ASP A 96 -5.43 -16.14 2.17
N GLU A 97 -5.28 -15.73 3.43
CA GLU A 97 -4.01 -15.71 4.15
C GLU A 97 -3.62 -17.13 4.58
N PHE A 98 -2.48 -17.62 4.10
CA PHE A 98 -2.00 -18.97 4.43
C PHE A 98 -0.67 -18.98 5.18
N PHE A 99 0.01 -17.83 5.30
CA PHE A 99 1.23 -17.69 6.08
C PHE A 99 1.40 -16.26 6.58
N GLN A 100 1.87 -16.10 7.82
CA GLN A 100 2.12 -14.80 8.42
C GLN A 100 3.36 -14.87 9.31
N ILE A 101 4.16 -13.79 9.30
CA ILE A 101 5.25 -13.58 10.25
C ILE A 101 5.00 -12.31 11.06
N THR A 102 5.35 -12.35 12.34
CA THR A 102 5.44 -11.16 13.18
C THR A 102 6.83 -10.54 13.04
N LEU A 103 6.87 -9.24 12.73
CA LEU A 103 8.10 -8.47 12.73
C LEU A 103 8.48 -8.15 14.18
N PHE A 104 9.71 -8.47 14.57
CA PHE A 104 10.16 -8.34 15.95
C PHE A 104 10.02 -6.91 16.47
N ARG A 105 9.30 -6.77 17.60
CA ARG A 105 9.36 -5.57 18.44
C ARG A 105 10.41 -5.78 19.54
N PRO A 106 11.51 -4.99 19.60
CA PRO A 106 12.29 -4.94 20.82
C PRO A 106 11.38 -4.41 21.94
N LYS A 107 11.31 -5.12 23.07
CA LYS A 107 10.57 -4.62 24.25
C LYS A 107 11.18 -3.28 24.66
N LYS A 108 10.34 -2.25 24.78
CA LYS A 108 10.70 -0.98 25.43
C LYS A 108 11.01 -1.21 26.90
#